data_AF-A0A1T0CLI1-F1
#
_entry.id   AF-A0A1T0CLI1-F1
#
_cell.length_a   1.000
_cell.length_b   1.000
_cell.length_c   1.000
_cell.angle_alpha   90.00
_cell.angle_beta   90.00
_cell.angle_gamma   90.00
#
_symmetry.space_group_name_H-M   'P 1'
#
loop_
_entity.id
_entity.type
_entity.pdbx_description
1 polymer ?
#
loop_
_entity_poly.entity_id
_entity_poly.type
_entity_poly.pdbx_seq_one_letter_code
_entity_poly.pdbx_strand_id
1 'polypeptide(L)'
;MKKLAMIGLVAALSTGCATQTYLLSEGGQTAPSADKWQHFFVGGIGQEVVENAAEVCGGAHKVAKIETQQSFLNGLASFVSNGLYTPHQNKVYCK
;
A
#
# COMPACT_ATOMS: atom_id res chain seq x y z
N MET A 1 22.83 26.91 11.53
CA MET A 1 22.70 26.45 10.12
C MET A 1 23.09 24.98 9.96
N LYS A 2 24.37 24.57 10.09
CA LYS A 2 24.80 23.16 9.89
C LYS A 2 24.05 22.12 10.74
N LYS A 3 23.77 22.41 12.02
CA LYS A 3 23.05 21.49 12.92
C LYS A 3 21.58 21.28 12.53
N LEU A 4 20.90 22.33 12.05
CA LEU A 4 19.51 22.25 11.59
C LEU A 4 19.38 21.47 10.28
N ALA A 5 20.33 21.66 9.35
CA ALA A 5 20.37 20.88 8.11
C ALA A 5 20.58 19.38 8.38
N MET A 6 21.43 19.04 9.36
CA MET A 6 21.70 17.65 9.74
C MET A 6 20.47 16.97 10.36
N ILE A 7 19.71 17.68 11.21
CA ILE A 7 18.45 17.18 11.78
C ILE A 7 17.40 16.94 10.69
N GLY A 8 17.24 17.88 9.76
CA GLY A 8 16.30 17.73 8.65
C GLY A 8 16.61 16.53 7.75
N LEU A 9 17.89 16.28 7.48
CA LEU A 9 18.32 15.12 6.69
C LEU A 9 18.03 13.79 7.41
N VAL A 10 18.31 13.69 8.70
CA VAL A 10 18.02 12.48 9.49
C VAL A 10 16.52 12.19 9.54
N ALA A 11 15.69 13.23 9.72
CA ALA A 11 14.24 13.07 9.73
C ALA A 11 13.70 12.58 8.38
N ALA A 12 14.19 13.12 7.26
CA ALA A 12 13.78 12.67 5.93
C ALA A 12 14.12 11.19 5.68
N LEU A 13 15.31 10.74 6.14
CA LEU A 13 15.76 9.37 6.00
C LEU A 13 15.01 8.37 6.90
N SER A 14 14.32 8.85 7.94
CA SER A 14 13.49 8.00 8.81
C SER A 14 12.09 7.72 8.25
N THR A 15 11.72 8.29 7.10
CA THR A 15 10.45 8.00 6.43
C THR A 15 10.61 6.79 5.50
N GLY A 16 9.74 5.79 5.64
CA GLY A 16 9.79 4.55 4.86
C GLY A 16 8.44 4.19 4.27
N CYS A 17 8.45 3.62 3.05
CA CYS A 17 7.29 2.99 2.46
C CYS A 17 7.11 1.58 3.05
N ALA A 18 5.88 1.20 3.39
CA ALA A 18 5.58 -0.14 3.89
C ALA A 18 4.91 -0.98 2.79
N THR A 19 5.27 -2.26 2.69
CA THR A 19 4.59 -3.24 1.85
C THR A 19 4.28 -4.46 2.70
N GLN A 20 3.03 -4.88 2.69
CA GLN A 20 2.54 -6.06 3.37
C GLN A 20 2.07 -7.06 2.33
N THR A 21 2.69 -8.23 2.32
CA THR A 21 2.43 -9.27 1.32
C THR A 21 1.89 -10.52 2.01
N TYR A 22 0.74 -10.99 1.53
CA TYR A 22 0.14 -12.26 1.92
C TYR A 22 0.36 -13.26 0.80
N LEU A 23 1.17 -14.29 1.07
CA LEU A 23 1.44 -15.37 0.14
C LEU A 23 0.45 -16.51 0.40
N LEU A 24 -0.36 -16.84 -0.61
CA LEU A 24 -1.38 -17.88 -0.55
C LEU A 24 -0.99 -19.12 -1.37
N SER A 25 0.04 -19.01 -2.22
CA SER A 25 0.55 -20.11 -3.03
C SER A 25 2.00 -19.88 -3.43
N GLU A 26 2.74 -20.97 -3.64
CA GLU A 26 4.05 -20.94 -4.30
C GLU A 26 3.83 -20.77 -5.81
N GLY A 27 3.87 -19.52 -6.28
CA GLY A 27 3.72 -19.18 -7.70
C GLY A 27 2.46 -18.37 -8.02
N GLY A 28 2.54 -17.64 -9.14
CA GLY A 28 1.48 -16.78 -9.68
C GLY A 28 2.03 -15.80 -10.70
N GLN A 29 1.15 -14.96 -11.24
CA GLN A 29 1.53 -13.93 -12.21
C GLN A 29 2.58 -12.97 -11.62
N THR A 30 3.51 -12.53 -12.46
CA THR A 30 4.52 -11.52 -12.09
C THR A 30 3.95 -10.12 -12.05
N ALA A 31 2.92 -9.85 -12.88
CA ALA A 31 2.16 -8.62 -12.87
C ALA A 31 0.89 -8.76 -12.02
N PRO A 32 0.46 -7.69 -11.32
CA PRO A 32 -0.80 -7.70 -10.58
C PRO A 32 -1.98 -7.83 -11.55
N SER A 33 -2.89 -8.75 -11.26
CA SER A 33 -4.16 -8.92 -11.98
C SER A 33 -5.15 -7.81 -11.63
N ALA A 34 -5.00 -7.19 -10.45
CA ALA A 34 -5.65 -5.92 -10.09
C ALA A 34 -4.69 -5.05 -9.27
N ASP A 35 -4.69 -3.74 -9.53
CA ASP A 35 -3.97 -2.71 -8.75
C ASP A 35 -4.95 -1.56 -8.51
N LYS A 36 -5.37 -1.39 -7.25
CA LYS A 36 -6.39 -0.42 -6.86
C LYS A 36 -5.94 0.43 -5.70
N TRP A 37 -6.35 1.70 -5.72
CA TRP A 37 -6.17 2.60 -4.61
C TRP A 37 -7.30 2.39 -3.60
N GLN A 38 -6.93 2.05 -2.38
CA GLN A 38 -7.82 2.05 -1.24
C GLN A 38 -7.75 3.42 -0.57
N HIS A 39 -8.89 4.08 -0.50
CA HIS A 39 -8.99 5.43 0.03
C HIS A 39 -9.24 5.37 1.53
N PHE A 40 -8.29 5.89 2.31
CA PHE A 40 -8.45 6.07 3.74
C PHE A 40 -8.29 7.54 4.10
N PHE A 41 -8.91 7.94 5.20
CA PHE A 41 -8.85 9.29 5.73
C PHE A 41 -8.42 9.29 7.18
N VAL A 42 -7.75 10.35 7.61
CA VAL A 42 -7.28 10.53 8.99
C VAL A 42 -6.46 9.31 9.46
N GLY A 43 -5.54 8.83 8.62
CA GLY A 43 -4.73 7.65 8.92
C GLY A 43 -5.48 6.32 8.94
N GLY A 44 -6.73 6.28 8.46
CA GLY A 44 -7.56 5.07 8.41
C GLY A 44 -8.21 4.69 9.75
N ILE A 45 -8.32 5.62 10.70
CA ILE A 45 -8.92 5.34 12.02
C ILE A 45 -10.35 4.83 11.85
N GLY A 46 -10.57 3.56 12.22
CA GLY A 46 -11.89 2.90 12.15
C GLY A 46 -12.40 2.64 10.72
N GLN A 47 -11.54 2.74 9.71
CA GLN A 47 -11.90 2.52 8.31
C GLN A 47 -11.35 1.19 7.82
N GLU A 48 -12.19 0.44 7.11
CA GLU A 48 -11.82 -0.81 6.48
C GLU A 48 -12.33 -0.81 5.04
N VAL A 49 -11.48 -1.22 4.11
CA VAL A 49 -11.85 -1.42 2.70
C VAL A 49 -11.65 -2.89 2.39
N VAL A 50 -12.76 -3.60 2.23
CA VAL A 50 -12.77 -5.03 1.92
C VAL A 50 -12.80 -5.21 0.42
N GLU A 51 -11.80 -5.90 -0.12
CA GLU A 51 -11.79 -6.32 -1.53
C GLU A 51 -11.80 -7.84 -1.64
N ASN A 52 -12.69 -8.36 -2.50
CA ASN A 52 -12.81 -9.79 -2.73
C ASN A 52 -11.78 -10.27 -3.75
N ALA A 53 -10.59 -10.67 -3.29
CA ALA A 53 -9.55 -11.22 -4.16
C ALA A 53 -10.00 -12.49 -4.91
N ALA A 54 -10.91 -13.28 -4.31
CA ALA A 54 -11.46 -14.46 -4.97
C ALA A 54 -12.34 -14.09 -6.16
N GLU A 55 -13.09 -12.99 -6.09
CA GLU A 55 -13.88 -12.49 -7.21
C GLU A 55 -12.98 -12.02 -8.35
N VAL A 56 -11.89 -11.31 -8.04
CA VAL A 56 -10.89 -10.85 -9.02
C VAL A 56 -10.26 -12.04 -9.76
N CYS A 57 -9.92 -13.11 -9.05
CA CYS A 57 -9.27 -14.29 -9.66
C CYS A 57 -10.25 -15.39 -10.11
N GLY A 58 -11.57 -15.21 -9.94
CA GLY A 58 -12.57 -16.23 -10.29
C GLY A 58 -12.49 -17.50 -9.43
N GLY A 59 -12.14 -17.35 -8.15
CA GLY A 59 -12.10 -18.38 -7.12
C GLY A 59 -10.98 -18.17 -6.09
N ALA A 60 -11.24 -18.48 -4.81
CA ALA A 60 -10.25 -18.30 -3.73
C ALA A 60 -8.96 -19.13 -3.93
N HIS A 61 -9.09 -20.33 -4.51
CA HIS A 61 -7.96 -21.22 -4.81
C HIS A 61 -7.02 -20.69 -5.93
N LYS A 62 -7.46 -19.68 -6.69
CA LYS A 62 -6.70 -19.04 -7.77
C LYS A 62 -5.97 -17.78 -7.32
N VAL A 63 -6.12 -17.36 -6.06
CA VAL A 63 -5.35 -16.24 -5.52
C VAL A 63 -3.95 -16.75 -5.16
N ALA A 64 -2.93 -16.11 -5.71
CA ALA A 64 -1.52 -16.44 -5.45
C ALA A 64 -0.95 -15.57 -4.33
N LYS A 65 -1.17 -14.27 -4.44
CA LYS A 65 -0.56 -13.26 -3.56
C LYS A 65 -1.47 -12.03 -3.48
N ILE A 66 -1.55 -11.43 -2.30
CA ILE A 66 -2.19 -10.13 -2.09
C ILE A 66 -1.13 -9.20 -1.49
N GLU A 67 -0.95 -8.01 -2.04
CA GLU A 67 0.00 -7.02 -1.55
C GLU A 67 -0.69 -5.69 -1.26
N THR A 68 -0.58 -5.23 -0.02
CA THR A 68 -0.98 -3.89 0.37
C THR A 68 0.28 -3.03 0.50
N GLN A 69 0.40 -2.01 -0.34
CA GLN A 69 1.58 -1.16 -0.45
C GLN A 69 1.23 0.30 -0.15
N GLN A 70 2.05 0.95 0.67
CA GLN A 70 2.11 2.40 0.73
C GLN A 70 3.20 2.87 -0.22
N SER A 71 2.82 3.35 -1.40
CA SER A 71 3.78 3.82 -2.41
C SER A 71 4.19 5.28 -2.19
N PHE A 72 5.18 5.73 -2.95
CA PHE A 72 5.60 7.13 -2.93
C PHE A 72 4.45 8.09 -3.29
N LEU A 73 3.65 7.75 -4.32
CA LEU A 73 2.51 8.58 -4.72
C LEU A 73 1.45 8.65 -3.63
N ASN A 74 1.24 7.55 -2.91
CA ASN A 74 0.34 7.52 -1.75
C ASN A 74 0.86 8.44 -0.64
N GLY A 75 2.15 8.35 -0.32
CA GLY A 75 2.80 9.21 0.66
C GLY A 75 2.75 10.69 0.28
N LEU A 76 2.93 11.01 -1.01
CA LEU A 76 2.81 12.37 -1.53
C LEU A 76 1.37 12.89 -1.40
N ALA A 77 0.36 12.07 -1.73
CA ALA A 77 -1.05 12.43 -1.55
C ALA A 77 -1.40 12.69 -0.08
N SER A 78 -0.88 11.85 0.83
CA SER A 78 -0.89 12.09 2.28
C SER A 78 -0.27 13.42 2.65
N PHE A 79 0.92 13.72 2.14
CA PHE A 79 1.64 14.94 2.48
C PHE A 79 0.89 16.20 2.02
N VAL A 80 0.41 16.22 0.77
CA VAL A 80 -0.33 17.36 0.19
C VAL A 80 -1.66 17.59 0.92
N SER A 81 -2.29 16.52 1.41
CA SER A 81 -3.52 16.62 2.20
C SER A 81 -3.28 16.86 3.70
N ASN A 82 -2.04 17.10 4.14
CA ASN A 82 -1.67 17.19 5.56
C ASN A 82 -2.08 15.96 6.40
N GLY A 83 -2.08 14.77 5.79
CA GLY A 83 -2.45 13.51 6.43
C GLY A 83 -3.95 13.25 6.53
N LEU A 84 -4.80 14.12 5.97
CA LEU A 84 -6.24 13.89 5.92
C LEU A 84 -6.61 12.75 4.97
N TYR A 85 -5.88 12.59 3.87
CA TYR A 85 -6.12 11.54 2.87
C TYR A 85 -4.89 10.64 2.77
N THR A 86 -5.02 9.41 3.27
CA THR A 86 -3.92 8.45 3.43
C THR A 86 -4.18 7.20 2.58
N PRO A 87 -4.08 7.29 1.24
CA PRO A 87 -4.38 6.14 0.39
C PRO A 87 -3.37 5.01 0.57
N HIS A 88 -3.82 3.79 0.36
CA HIS A 88 -2.98 2.60 0.21
C HIS A 88 -3.24 1.98 -1.16
N GLN A 89 -2.29 1.20 -1.67
CA GLN A 89 -2.48 0.42 -2.90
C GLN A 89 -2.71 -1.04 -2.53
N ASN A 90 -3.74 -1.66 -3.09
CA ASN A 90 -4.00 -3.09 -2.99
C ASN A 90 -3.76 -3.75 -4.34
N LYS A 91 -2.90 -4.75 -4.34
CA LYS A 91 -2.52 -5.52 -5.53
C LYS A 91 -2.89 -6.97 -5.35
N VAL A 92 -3.66 -7.51 -6.27
CA VAL A 92 -4.05 -8.92 -6.28
C VAL A 92 -3.34 -9.62 -7.42
N TYR A 93 -2.74 -10.76 -7.12
CA TYR A 93 -2.05 -11.60 -8.08
C TYR A 93 -2.77 -12.94 -8.16
N CYS A 94 -3.22 -13.29 -9.35
CA CYS A 94 -3.82 -14.60 -9.62
C CYS A 94 -2.75 -15.62 -10.03
N LYS A 95 -3.08 -16.90 -9.90
CA LYS A 95 -2.27 -18.03 -10.39
C LYS A 95 -2.28 -18.11 -11.91
#